data_AF-A0A0F9HPR3-F1
#
_entry.id   AF-A0A0F9HPR3-F1
#
_cell.length_a   1.000
_cell.length_b   1.000
_cell.length_c   1.000
_cell.angle_alpha   90.00
_cell.angle_beta   90.00
_cell.angle_gamma   90.00
#
_symmetry.space_group_name_H-M   'P 1'
#
loop_
_entity.id
_entity.type
_entity.pdbx_description
1 polymer ?
#
loop_
_entity_poly.entity_id
_entity_poly.type
_entity_poly.pdbx_seq_one_letter_code
_entity_poly.pdbx_strand_id
1 'polypeptide(L)' 'MREKTFKNSPKGRSELPSRAGEYILLGKFGNEVYKGRTDNFRRKIKEHHYDKSKIFSYIKIRYGKGV' A
#
# COMPACT_ATOMS: atom_id res chain seq x y z
N MET A 1 -2.31 5.52 16.09
CA MET A 1 -2.31 4.84 14.78
C MET A 1 -2.74 5.82 13.69
N ARG A 2 -1.98 5.95 12.60
CA ARG A 2 -2.32 6.80 11.44
C ARG A 2 -2.72 5.92 10.27
N GLU A 3 -3.71 6.35 9.50
CA GLU A 3 -4.20 5.65 8.31
C GLU A 3 -4.23 6.61 7.12
N LYS A 4 -3.80 6.13 5.95
CA LYS A 4 -3.86 6.90 4.70
C LYS A 4 -4.14 5.97 3.52
N THR A 5 -4.84 6.48 2.52
CA THR A 5 -5.13 5.77 1.27
C THR A 5 -4.58 6.56 0.09
N PHE A 6 -3.93 5.86 -0.83
CA PHE A 6 -3.31 6.40 -2.03
C PHE A 6 -3.86 5.68 -3.26
N LYS A 7 -3.96 6.39 -4.38
CA LYS A 7 -4.25 5.75 -5.67
C LYS A 7 -3.00 5.04 -6.19
N ASN A 8 -3.15 3.89 -6.82
CA ASN A 8 -2.06 3.22 -7.55
C ASN A 8 -1.76 3.96 -8.86
N SER A 9 -1.19 5.16 -8.74
CA SER A 9 -0.73 6.02 -9.83
C SER A 9 0.74 6.37 -9.60
N PRO A 10 1.47 6.92 -10.59
CA PRO A 10 2.83 7.41 -10.37
C PRO A 10 2.91 8.39 -9.19
N LYS A 11 1.98 9.36 -9.13
CA LYS A 11 1.91 10.34 -8.03
C LYS A 11 1.63 9.68 -6.68
N GLY A 12 0.58 8.87 -6.58
CA GLY A 12 0.21 8.23 -5.30
C GLY A 12 1.30 7.31 -4.74
N ARG A 13 2.03 6.59 -5.61
CA ARG A 13 3.19 5.78 -5.19
C ARG A 13 4.39 6.62 -4.75
N SER A 14 4.59 7.79 -5.35
CA SER A 14 5.68 8.70 -4.99
C SER A 14 5.50 9.33 -3.60
N GLU A 15 4.26 9.48 -3.15
CA GLU A 15 3.86 10.03 -1.84
C GLU A 15 3.91 8.99 -0.71
N LEU A 16 4.16 7.71 -1.03
CA LEU A 16 4.27 6.66 -0.01
C LEU A 16 5.50 6.88 0.87
N PRO A 17 5.33 6.84 2.21
CA PRO A 17 6.44 7.01 3.12
C PRO A 17 7.33 5.76 3.17
N SER A 18 8.64 5.96 3.26
CA SER A 18 9.63 4.89 3.49
C SER A 18 9.65 4.49 4.96
N ARG A 19 8.62 3.77 5.42
CA ARG A 19 8.51 3.33 6.82
C ARG A 19 7.76 2.02 6.97
N ALA A 20 7.86 1.46 8.17
CA ALA A 20 7.18 0.23 8.56
C ALA A 20 5.71 0.44 8.90
N GLY A 21 4.92 -0.62 8.69
CA GLY A 21 3.54 -0.75 9.12
C GLY A 21 2.76 -1.77 8.28
N GLU A 22 1.43 -1.71 8.36
CA GLU A 22 0.54 -2.58 7.59
C GLU A 22 0.07 -1.89 6.31
N TYR A 23 -0.14 -2.66 5.26
CA TYR A 23 -0.75 -2.20 4.02
C TYR A 23 -1.84 -3.15 3.55
N ILE A 24 -2.82 -2.58 2.86
CA ILE A 24 -3.92 -3.28 2.21
C ILE A 24 -3.97 -2.79 0.77
N LEU A 25 -3.88 -3.71 -0.18
CA LEU A 25 -4.07 -3.46 -1.60
C LEU A 25 -5.56 -3.62 -1.90
N LEU A 26 -6.17 -2.60 -2.51
CA LEU A 26 -7.59 -2.59 -2.83
C LEU A 26 -7.79 -2.60 -4.35
N GLY A 27 -8.76 -3.37 -4.82
CA GLY A 27 -9.20 -3.40 -6.20
C GLY A 27 -9.92 -2.11 -6.62
N LYS A 28 -10.35 -2.05 -7.88
CA LYS A 28 -11.04 -0.88 -8.45
C LYS A 28 -12.30 -0.48 -7.67
N PHE A 29 -12.99 -1.46 -7.10
CA PHE A 29 -14.24 -1.28 -6.36
C PHE A 29 -14.04 -1.20 -4.84
N GLY A 30 -12.80 -1.07 -4.37
CA GLY A 30 -12.48 -0.99 -2.94
C GLY A 30 -12.45 -2.33 -2.21
N ASN A 31 -12.62 -3.45 -2.92
CA ASN A 31 -12.48 -4.79 -2.36
C ASN A 31 -11.01 -5.07 -1.98
N GLU A 32 -10.78 -5.73 -0.86
CA GLU A 32 -9.46 -6.15 -0.44
C GLU A 32 -8.92 -7.25 -1.37
N VAL A 33 -7.75 -6.99 -1.97
CA VAL A 33 -7.03 -7.94 -2.83
C VAL A 33 -5.93 -8.64 -2.03
N TYR A 34 -5.30 -7.90 -1.13
CA TYR A 34 -4.19 -8.40 -0.34
C TYR A 34 -3.96 -7.53 0.89
N LYS A 35 -3.55 -8.14 1.99
CA LYS A 35 -3.11 -7.45 3.21
C LYS A 35 -1.79 -8.03 3.68
N GLY A 36 -0.91 -7.16 4.17
CA GLY A 36 0.37 -7.57 4.72
C GLY A 36 1.04 -6.50 5.55
N ARG A 37 2.21 -6.85 6.10
CA ARG A 37 3.11 -5.93 6.82
C ARG A 37 4.39 -5.73 6.03
N THR A 38 5.04 -4.59 6.24
CA THR A 38 6.33 -4.25 5.62
C THR A 38 7.14 -3.37 6.55
N ASP A 39 8.46 -3.39 6.39
CA ASP A 39 9.41 -2.44 6.95
C ASP A 39 9.48 -1.13 6.14
N ASN A 40 9.04 -1.17 4.89
CA ASN A 40 9.09 -0.06 3.96
C ASN A 40 7.96 -0.12 2.93
N PHE A 41 6.99 0.80 3.02
CA PHE A 41 5.88 0.85 2.06
C PHE A 41 6.33 1.15 0.63
N ARG A 42 7.22 2.13 0.44
CA ARG A 42 7.65 2.56 -0.89
C ARG A 42 8.28 1.40 -1.67
N ARG A 43 9.17 0.63 -1.03
CA ARG A 43 9.78 -0.58 -1.62
C ARG A 43 8.72 -1.64 -1.89
N LYS A 44 7.91 -2.00 -0.89
CA LYS A 44 7.00 -3.14 -0.99
C LYS A 44 5.88 -2.94 -2.02
N ILE A 45 5.33 -1.73 -2.10
CA ILE A 45 4.28 -1.42 -3.08
C ILE A 45 4.86 -1.32 -4.49
N LYS A 46 6.13 -0.91 -4.65
CA LYS A 46 6.82 -0.94 -5.94
C LYS A 46 6.98 -2.37 -6.44
N GLU A 47 7.37 -3.31 -5.58
CA GLU A 47 7.42 -4.75 -5.92
C GLU A 47 6.06 -5.26 -6.41
N HIS A 48 4.99 -5.02 -5.65
CA HIS A 48 3.62 -5.43 -6.04
C HIS A 48 3.15 -4.78 -7.33
N HIS A 49 3.57 -3.55 -7.65
CA HIS A 49 3.19 -2.92 -8.90
C HIS A 49 3.80 -3.62 -10.12
N TYR A 50 5.05 -4.10 -10.00
CA TYR A 50 5.71 -4.84 -11.08
C TYR A 50 5.28 -6.31 -11.10
N ASP A 51 4.93 -6.86 -9.94
CA ASP A 51 4.32 -8.18 -9.81
C ASP A 51 2.83 -8.13 -10.21
N LYS A 52 2.56 -8.42 -11.48
CA LYS A 52 1.21 -8.41 -12.06
C LYS A 52 0.28 -9.50 -11.52
N SER A 53 0.73 -10.36 -10.59
CA SER A 53 -0.14 -11.39 -9.98
C SER A 53 -1.30 -10.81 -9.17
N LYS A 54 -1.17 -9.55 -8.70
CA LYS A 54 -2.19 -8.87 -7.89
C LYS A 54 -2.50 -7.50 -8.49
N ILE A 55 -3.63 -7.38 -9.19
CA ILE A 55 -4.07 -6.10 -9.75
C ILE A 55 -4.78 -5.30 -8.64
N PHE A 56 -4.24 -4.12 -8.32
CA PHE A 56 -4.83 -3.21 -7.34
C PHE A 56 -4.90 -1.77 -7.87
N SER A 57 -5.91 -1.03 -7.43
CA SER A 57 -6.16 0.37 -7.80
C SER A 57 -5.87 1.35 -6.68
N TYR A 58 -5.89 0.90 -5.42
CA TYR A 58 -5.60 1.74 -4.25
C TYR A 58 -4.71 1.02 -3.25
N ILE A 59 -3.99 1.81 -2.47
CA ILE A 59 -3.04 1.38 -1.45
C ILE A 59 -3.45 2.04 -0.14
N LYS A 60 -3.91 1.25 0.82
CA LYS A 60 -4.24 1.72 2.16
C LYS A 60 -3.10 1.33 3.10
N ILE A 61 -2.57 2.26 3.88
CA ILE A 61 -1.47 2.01 4.83
C ILE A 61 -1.87 2.42 6.25
N ARG A 62 -1.36 1.68 7.24
CA ARG A 62 -1.53 1.96 8.66
C ARG A 62 -0.17 1.91 9.36
N TYR A 63 0.18 2.96 10.10
CA TYR A 63 1.49 3.08 10.76
C TYR A 63 1.46 3.96 12.02
N GLY A 64 2.50 3.87 12.86
CA GLY A 64 2.64 4.60 14.13
C GLY A 64 2.54 3.69 15.35
N LYS A 65 2.60 4.26 16.58
CA LYS A 65 2.52 3.47 17.82
C LYS A 65 1.25 2.59 17.83
N GLY A 66 1.44 1.28 18.06
CA GLY A 66 0.38 0.27 18.14
C GLY A 66 0.06 -0.47 16.83
N VAL A 67 1.05 -0.63 15.93
CA VAL A 67 0.96 -1.41 14.68
C VAL A 67 2.00 -2.53 14.70
#